data_AF-A0A840AY96-F1
#
_entry.id   AF-A0A840AY96-F1
#
_cell.length_a   1.000
_cell.length_b   1.000
_cell.length_c   1.000
_cell.angle_alpha   90.00
_cell.angle_beta   90.00
_cell.angle_gamma   90.00
#
_symmetry.space_group_name_H-M   'P 1'
#
loop_
_entity.id
_entity.type
_entity.pdbx_description
1 polymer ?
#
loop_
_entity_poly.entity_id
_entity_poly.type
_entity_poly.pdbx_seq_one_letter_code
_entity_poly.pdbx_strand_id
1 'polypeptide(L)' 'MSAPSKKAFPLRLDPALFVAVERCAAADFRSANAEIEVLLREALAKRGVKVGVSETPKRGRPPKEI' A
#
# COMPACT_ATOMS: atom_id res chain seq x y z
N MET A 1 13.84 16.86 -4.40
CA MET A 1 13.13 16.17 -3.30
C MET A 1 12.58 14.87 -3.85
N SER A 2 13.17 13.75 -3.45
CA SER A 2 12.68 12.41 -3.78
C SER A 2 11.23 12.28 -3.35
N ALA A 3 10.38 11.75 -4.24
CA ALA A 3 9.00 11.47 -3.87
C ALA A 3 8.98 10.61 -2.60
N PRO A 4 8.01 10.80 -1.68
CA PRO A 4 7.97 10.05 -0.44
C PRO A 4 7.99 8.56 -0.77
N SER A 5 9.09 7.89 -0.43
CA SER A 5 9.26 6.48 -0.68
C SER A 5 8.18 5.75 0.09
N LYS A 6 7.56 4.74 -0.55
CA LYS A 6 6.69 3.81 0.18
C LYS A 6 7.48 3.28 1.36
N LYS A 7 6.96 3.48 2.58
CA LYS A 7 7.65 3.05 3.79
C LYS A 7 7.62 1.53 3.85
N ALA A 8 8.79 0.89 3.69
CA ALA A 8 8.94 -0.51 3.99
C ALA A 8 8.80 -0.71 5.50
N PHE A 9 7.87 -1.58 5.90
CA PHE A 9 7.61 -1.88 7.30
C PHE A 9 7.50 -3.40 7.50
N PRO A 10 8.23 -3.99 8.46
CA PRO A 10 8.11 -5.40 8.76
C PRO A 10 6.76 -5.66 9.46
N LEU A 11 5.82 -6.24 8.71
CA LEU A 11 4.48 -6.56 9.19
C LEU A 11 4.44 -8.02 9.66
N ARG A 12 4.13 -8.23 10.94
CA ARG A 12 3.89 -9.58 11.48
C ARG A 12 2.43 -9.94 11.24
N LEU A 13 2.19 -10.98 10.44
CA LEU A 13 0.86 -11.50 10.14
C LEU A 13 0.81 -12.99 10.45
N ASP A 14 -0.38 -13.46 10.79
CA ASP A 14 -0.68 -14.89 10.77
C ASP A 14 -0.54 -15.41 9.31
N PRO A 15 0.17 -16.54 9.07
CA PRO A 15 0.32 -17.10 7.74
C PRO A 15 -1.02 -17.39 7.04
N ALA A 16 -2.03 -17.88 7.76
CA ALA A 16 -3.34 -18.18 7.18
C ALA A 16 -4.08 -16.91 6.74
N LEU A 17 -3.91 -15.82 7.50
CA LEU A 17 -4.43 -14.50 7.12
C LEU A 17 -3.76 -13.99 5.86
N PHE A 18 -2.43 -14.14 5.76
CA PHE A 18 -1.69 -13.72 4.58
C PHE A 18 -2.15 -14.47 3.32
N VAL A 19 -2.35 -15.79 3.42
CA VAL A 19 -2.89 -16.60 2.30
C VAL A 19 -4.28 -16.12 1.86
N ALA A 20 -5.15 -15.73 2.80
CA ALA A 20 -6.46 -15.18 2.45
C ALA A 20 -6.32 -13.84 1.69
N VAL A 21 -5.41 -12.96 2.13
CA VAL A 21 -5.11 -11.69 1.45
C VAL A 21 -4.55 -11.94 0.05
N GLU A 22 -3.66 -12.91 -0.13
CA GLU A 22 -3.12 -13.26 -1.45
C GLU A 22 -4.21 -13.72 -2.42
N ARG A 23 -5.18 -14.51 -1.95
CA ARG A 23 -6.33 -14.94 -2.77
C ARG A 23 -7.22 -13.77 -3.18
N CYS A 24 -7.50 -12.85 -2.26
CA CYS A 24 -8.25 -11.62 -2.60
C CYS A 24 -7.49 -10.76 -3.61
N ALA A 25 -6.18 -10.56 -3.39
CA ALA A 25 -5.33 -9.80 -4.29
C ALA A 25 -5.32 -10.38 -5.71
N ALA A 26 -5.28 -11.72 -5.83
CA ALA A 26 -5.33 -12.41 -7.11
C ALA A 26 -6.68 -12.21 -7.83
N ALA A 27 -7.79 -12.24 -7.11
CA ALA A 27 -9.12 -11.98 -7.67
C ALA A 27 -9.27 -10.54 -8.19
N ASP A 28 -8.63 -9.58 -7.51
CA ASP A 28 -8.71 -8.16 -7.82
C ASP A 28 -7.60 -7.66 -8.79
N PHE A 29 -6.77 -8.58 -9.31
CA PHE A 29 -5.60 -8.27 -10.15
C PHE A 29 -4.63 -7.25 -9.52
N ARG A 30 -4.42 -7.36 -8.20
CA ARG A 30 -3.50 -6.53 -7.42
C ARG A 30 -2.33 -7.35 -6.88
N SER A 31 -1.26 -6.65 -6.50
CA SER A 31 -0.24 -7.25 -5.64
C SER A 31 -0.76 -7.37 -4.21
N ALA A 32 -0.24 -8.33 -3.44
CA ALA A 32 -0.60 -8.48 -2.02
C ALA A 32 -0.40 -7.19 -1.22
N ASN A 33 0.66 -6.43 -1.49
CA ASN A 33 0.91 -5.13 -0.83
C ASN A 33 -0.15 -4.07 -1.18
N ALA A 34 -0.61 -4.03 -2.44
CA ALA A 34 -1.67 -3.11 -2.85
C ALA A 34 -3.01 -3.50 -2.21
N GLU A 35 -3.29 -4.80 -2.11
CA GLU A 35 -4.49 -5.31 -1.45
C GLU A 35 -4.50 -4.98 0.05
N ILE A 36 -3.38 -5.17 0.75
CA ILE A 36 -3.22 -4.77 2.15
C ILE A 36 -3.52 -3.28 2.32
N GLU A 37 -3.04 -2.42 1.41
CA GLU A 37 -3.31 -0.97 1.47
C GLU A 37 -4.81 -0.65 1.33
N VAL A 38 -5.51 -1.31 0.40
CA VAL A 38 -6.97 -1.15 0.22
C VAL A 38 -7.71 -1.56 1.48
N LEU A 39 -7.45 -2.76 1.99
CA LEU A 39 -8.10 -3.30 3.19
C LEU A 39 -7.87 -2.40 4.41
N LEU A 40 -6.66 -1.85 4.58
CA LEU A 40 -6.36 -0.92 5.67
C LEU A 40 -7.12 0.40 5.53
N ARG A 41 -7.20 0.97 4.32
CA ARG A 41 -7.96 2.20 4.06
C ARG A 41 -9.45 1.99 4.32
N GLU A 42 -10.02 0.87 3.89
CA GLU A 42 -11.41 0.52 4.15
C GLU A 42 -11.69 0.34 5.65
N ALA A 43 -10.83 -0.36 6.36
CA ALA A 43 -10.96 -0.58 7.80
C ALA A 43 -10.89 0.74 8.58
N LEU A 44 -10.02 1.66 8.19
CA LEU A 44 -9.92 3.00 8.77
C LEU A 44 -11.15 3.85 8.45
N ALA A 45 -11.63 3.82 7.20
CA ALA A 45 -12.84 4.52 6.79
C ALA A 45 -14.07 4.04 7.57
N LYS A 46 -14.23 2.71 7.78
CA LYS A 46 -15.29 2.12 8.62
C LYS A 46 -15.24 2.60 10.07
N ARG A 47 -14.07 3.01 10.56
CA ARG A 47 -13.86 3.60 11.90
C ARG A 47 -14.00 5.12 11.92
N GLY A 48 -14.36 5.75 10.80
CA GLY A 48 -14.44 7.20 10.67
C GLY A 48 -13.09 7.92 10.56
N VAL A 49 -12.00 7.18 10.38
CA VAL A 49 -10.65 7.75 10.25
C VAL A 49 -10.38 8.12 8.80
N LYS A 50 -10.21 9.42 8.53
CA LYS A 50 -9.87 9.93 7.20
C LYS A 50 -8.38 9.74 6.93
N VAL A 51 -8.03 9.02 5.86
CA VAL A 51 -6.65 8.83 5.42
C VAL A 51 -6.35 9.77 4.26
N GLY A 52 -5.32 10.61 4.38
CA GLY A 52 -4.87 11.50 3.30
C GLY A 52 -4.31 10.72 2.09
N VAL A 53 -4.25 11.40 0.95
CA VAL A 53 -3.55 10.93 -0.25
C VAL A 53 -2.19 11.59 -0.27
N SER A 54 -1.11 10.81 -0.23
CA SER A 54 0.24 11.33 -0.42
C SER A 54 0.47 11.74 -1.86
N GLU A 55 1.25 12.78 -2.11
CA GLU A 55 1.61 13.18 -3.47
C GLU A 55 2.23 12.02 -4.23
N THR A 56 1.66 11.72 -5.41
CA THR A 56 2.19 10.66 -6.27
C THR A 56 3.48 11.17 -6.91
N PRO A 57 4.58 10.38 -6.92
CA PRO A 57 5.79 10.74 -7.64
C PRO A 57 5.45 11.16 -9.07
N LYS A 58 5.88 12.35 -9.50
CA LYS A 58 5.73 12.78 -10.89
C LYS A 58 6.42 11.75 -11.79
N ARG A 59 5.72 11.29 -12.83
CA ARG A 59 6.29 10.37 -13.83
C ARG A 59 7.52 11.04 -14.47
N GLY A 60 8.67 10.38 -14.40
CA GLY A 60 9.92 10.88 -14.97
C GLY A 60 11.13 10.30 -14.24
N ARG A 61 12.28 10.25 -14.92
CA ARG A 61 13.56 9.92 -14.27
C ARG A 61 13.85 11.01 -13.24
N PRO A 62 14.15 10.67 -11.97
CA PRO A 62 14.60 11.67 -11.01
C PRO A 62 15.87 12.37 -11.54
N PRO A 63 16.02 13.69 -11.34
CA PRO A 63 17.22 14.40 -11.75
C PRO A 63 18.45 13.71 -11.16
N LYS A 64 19.51 13.55 -11.95
CA LYS A 64 20.78 13.03 -11.45
C LYS A 64 21.32 14.08 -10.48
N GLU A 65 21.46 13.74 -9.21
CA GLU A 65 22.18 14.59 -8.26
C GLU A 65 23.64 14.65 -8.75
N ILE A 66 24.11 15.86 -9.07
CA ILE A 66 25.52 16.16 -9.44
C ILE A 66 26.28 16.39 -8.14
#